data_AF-A0A6G0V5F5-F1
#
_entry.id   AF-A0A6G0V5F5-F1
#
_cell.length_a   1.000
_cell.length_b   1.000
_cell.length_c   1.000
_cell.angle_alpha   90.00
_cell.angle_beta   90.00
_cell.angle_gamma   90.00
#
_symmetry.space_group_name_H-M   'P 1'
#
loop_
_entity.id
_entity.type
_entity.pdbx_description
1 polymer ?
#
loop_
_entity_poly.entity_id
_entity_poly.type
_entity_poly.pdbx_seq_one_letter_code
_entity_poly.pdbx_strand_id
1 'polypeptide(L)'
;MRIFVYRVLFVFFQRKNGFVKVIFAASANNAFDRIEPSENYETLEELFMYENGISKFSNLDSLKKFQRLKYLSISQCRLKNIEIGDDFPHIETLVADGNEFSKWEDIQDLTLLPDLKKLTLRCLIPGECGVDNREIVISKLENLVELDHCDISPIERKNAERQFLIRIGFMRPIAEVHHKDVERLSVKHDFCFGENGSAEESSDFITIRFQYGDKWFEKAFPQSMELMRAATLVCRIVGGNPRGITYYIRSNNGIDDPQEITVQPYTLLSSLTFGPDNLLIMVD
;
A
#
# COMPACT_ATOMS: atom_id res chain seq x y z
N MET A 1 16.96 31.84 23.25
CA MET A 1 18.34 31.59 23.72
C MET A 1 18.99 30.63 22.74
N ARG A 2 19.95 31.10 21.92
CA ARG A 2 20.68 30.24 20.97
C ARG A 2 21.86 29.62 21.71
N ILE A 3 21.74 28.36 22.11
CA ILE A 3 22.87 27.61 22.67
C ILE A 3 23.65 27.05 21.47
N PHE A 4 24.78 27.69 21.16
CA PHE A 4 25.79 27.11 20.27
C PHE A 4 26.67 26.18 21.11
N VAL A 5 26.29 24.91 21.20
CA VAL A 5 27.24 23.83 21.48
C VAL A 5 27.49 23.16 20.13
N TYR A 6 28.75 23.02 19.77
CA TYR A 6 29.26 22.64 18.46
C TYR A 6 28.30 21.75 17.61
N ARG A 7 27.94 22.28 16.43
CA ARG A 7 27.49 21.55 15.22
C ARG A 7 26.08 20.94 15.18
N VAL A 8 25.15 21.27 16.07
CA VAL A 8 23.72 20.96 15.87
C VAL A 8 22.93 22.26 15.84
N LEU A 9 22.28 22.57 14.70
CA LEU A 9 21.38 23.72 14.62
C LEU A 9 20.02 23.34 15.24
N PHE A 10 19.94 23.30 16.57
CA PHE A 10 18.65 23.12 17.24
C PHE A 10 17.72 24.30 16.92
N VAL A 11 16.85 24.16 15.92
CA VAL A 11 15.78 25.13 15.63
C VAL A 11 14.51 24.68 16.34
N PHE A 12 14.27 25.26 17.50
CA PHE A 12 13.04 25.05 18.27
C PHE A 12 11.91 25.89 17.66
N PHE A 13 10.89 25.24 17.08
CA PHE A 13 9.64 25.91 16.73
C PHE A 13 8.64 25.80 17.88
N GLN A 14 8.02 26.91 18.27
CA GLN A 14 6.94 26.93 19.25
C GLN A 14 5.60 27.04 18.52
N ARG A 15 4.72 26.05 18.67
CA ARG A 15 3.33 26.16 18.20
C ARG A 15 2.53 27.01 19.21
N LYS A 16 1.63 27.87 18.74
CA LYS A 16 0.83 28.82 19.56
C LYS A 16 0.00 28.18 20.68
N ASN A 17 -0.22 26.85 20.66
CA ASN A 17 -1.17 26.15 21.55
C ASN A 17 -0.56 25.02 22.41
N GLY A 18 0.76 24.94 22.55
CA GLY A 18 1.41 23.89 23.34
C GLY A 18 2.77 23.50 22.77
N PHE A 19 3.70 23.13 23.65
CA PHE A 19 5.11 22.88 23.32
C PHE A 19 5.29 21.64 22.44
N VAL A 20 5.20 21.79 21.11
CA VAL A 20 5.79 20.83 20.17
C VAL A 20 7.23 21.24 19.97
N LYS A 21 8.17 20.55 20.61
CA LYS A 21 9.59 20.78 20.34
C LYS A 21 9.93 20.08 19.03
N VAL A 22 10.38 20.84 18.03
CA VAL A 22 10.95 20.30 16.79
C VAL A 22 12.46 20.43 16.90
N ILE A 23 13.21 19.36 16.63
CA ILE A 23 14.67 19.41 16.54
C ILE A 23 15.06 19.21 15.09
N PHE A 24 15.78 20.20 14.55
CA PHE A 24 16.52 20.06 13.30
C PHE A 24 17.96 19.70 13.65
N ALA A 25 18.43 18.54 13.23
CA ALA A 25 19.85 18.23 13.18
C ALA A 25 20.25 18.21 11.71
N ALA A 26 20.49 19.39 11.13
CA ALA A 26 20.94 19.50 9.75
C ALA A 26 22.35 20.10 9.74
N SER A 27 23.32 19.31 9.28
CA SER A 27 24.47 19.88 8.59
C SER A 27 24.98 18.81 7.64
N ALA A 28 24.97 19.15 6.34
CA ALA A 28 25.67 18.41 5.31
C ALA A 28 27.07 18.05 5.85
N ASN A 29 27.34 16.76 5.95
CA ASN A 29 28.63 16.19 6.39
C ASN A 29 28.89 16.12 7.92
N ASN A 30 27.87 16.19 8.76
CA ASN A 30 28.03 15.85 10.19
C ASN A 30 28.01 14.32 10.39
N ALA A 31 29.08 13.78 10.98
CA ALA A 31 29.16 12.41 11.49
C ALA A 31 28.36 12.25 12.80
N PHE A 32 27.16 12.85 12.87
CA PHE A 32 26.30 12.75 14.03
C PHE A 32 25.65 11.37 14.03
N ASP A 33 26.15 10.51 14.91
CA ASP A 33 25.78 9.11 14.99
C ASP A 33 25.02 8.79 16.29
N ARG A 34 24.86 9.72 17.25
CA ARG A 34 24.10 9.47 18.49
C ARG A 34 23.51 10.76 19.05
N ILE A 35 22.22 10.73 19.43
CA ILE A 35 21.61 11.80 20.23
C ILE A 35 21.93 11.54 21.70
N GLU A 36 22.68 12.42 22.36
CA GLU A 36 22.78 12.38 23.81
C GLU A 36 21.53 13.02 24.43
N PRO A 37 20.83 12.31 25.33
CA PRO A 37 19.66 12.86 26.01
C PRO A 37 20.10 13.94 26.99
N SER A 38 20.05 15.21 26.58
CA SER A 38 19.96 16.32 27.54
C SER A 38 18.58 16.29 28.19
N GLU A 39 18.49 16.59 29.49
CA GLU A 39 17.34 16.36 30.38
C GLU A 39 15.99 17.05 30.02
N ASN A 40 15.80 17.64 28.83
CA ASN A 40 14.63 18.47 28.48
C ASN A 40 13.96 18.12 27.14
N TYR A 41 13.69 16.84 26.86
CA TYR A 41 13.05 16.40 25.61
C TYR A 41 11.74 15.60 25.79
N GLU A 42 11.15 15.60 26.99
CA GLU A 42 9.91 14.85 27.27
C GLU A 42 8.72 15.29 26.39
N THR A 43 8.76 16.50 25.84
CA THR A 43 7.72 17.05 24.95
C THR A 43 8.09 16.99 23.46
N LEU A 44 9.14 16.24 23.09
CA LEU A 44 9.55 16.10 21.70
C LEU A 44 8.55 15.20 20.96
N GLU A 45 7.87 15.75 19.95
CA GLU A 45 6.92 14.99 19.12
C GLU A 45 7.43 14.78 17.69
N GLU A 46 8.28 15.69 17.19
CA GLU A 46 8.79 15.64 15.83
C GLU A 46 10.30 15.84 15.80
N LEU A 47 11.00 14.94 15.10
CA LEU A 47 12.45 14.95 14.98
C LEU A 47 12.87 14.82 13.51
N PHE A 48 13.70 15.76 13.06
CA PHE A 48 14.23 15.81 11.71
C PHE A 48 15.76 15.66 11.74
N MET A 49 16.26 14.54 11.23
CA MET A 49 17.68 14.17 11.18
C MET A 49 18.14 13.88 9.76
N TYR A 50 17.62 14.61 8.78
CA TYR A 50 18.00 14.50 7.38
C TYR A 50 19.50 14.78 7.15
N GLU A 51 20.13 14.06 6.20
CA GLU A 51 21.54 14.23 5.78
C GLU A 51 22.60 13.99 6.88
N ASN A 52 22.30 13.18 7.90
CA ASN A 52 23.28 12.83 8.94
C ASN A 52 24.02 11.52 8.65
N GLY A 53 25.17 11.34 9.33
CA GLY A 53 25.99 10.12 9.28
C GLY A 53 25.40 8.88 9.99
N ILE A 54 24.07 8.78 10.10
CA ILE A 54 23.38 7.65 10.72
C ILE A 54 23.53 6.45 9.78
N SER A 55 24.31 5.45 10.20
CA SER A 55 24.63 4.27 9.37
C SER A 55 24.04 2.97 9.92
N LYS A 56 23.57 2.96 11.17
CA LYS A 56 22.88 1.84 11.81
C LYS A 56 21.66 2.35 12.55
N PHE A 57 20.61 1.54 12.66
CA PHE A 57 19.42 1.94 13.41
C PHE A 57 19.70 2.05 14.92
N SER A 58 20.66 1.28 15.46
CA SER A 58 21.14 1.39 16.86
C SER A 58 21.72 2.77 17.24
N ASN A 59 22.12 3.58 16.26
CA ASN A 59 22.47 4.99 16.48
C ASN A 59 21.28 5.82 17.02
N LEU A 60 20.06 5.31 16.83
CA LEU A 60 18.80 5.91 17.26
C LEU A 60 18.31 5.37 18.62
N ASP A 61 19.04 4.46 19.28
CA ASP A 61 18.60 3.83 20.53
C ASP A 61 18.28 4.85 21.64
N SER A 62 18.95 6.00 21.65
CA SER A 62 18.65 7.05 22.63
C SER A 62 17.27 7.69 22.44
N LEU A 63 16.69 7.62 21.24
CA LEU A 63 15.37 8.14 20.91
C LEU A 63 14.22 7.36 21.54
N LYS A 64 14.48 6.10 21.92
CA LYS A 64 13.53 5.20 22.61
C LYS A 64 12.99 5.81 23.91
N LYS A 65 13.73 6.75 24.50
CA LYS A 65 13.32 7.50 25.70
C LYS A 65 12.26 8.56 25.42
N PHE A 66 12.07 8.98 24.17
CA PHE A 66 11.13 10.03 23.80
C PHE A 66 9.72 9.44 23.59
N GLN A 67 9.02 9.28 24.71
CA GLN A 67 7.67 8.69 24.77
C GLN A 67 6.59 9.48 24.01
N ARG A 68 6.89 10.70 23.55
CA ARG A 68 5.95 11.52 22.76
C ARG A 68 6.34 11.64 21.29
N LEU A 69 7.46 11.04 20.89
CA LEU A 69 7.95 11.12 19.52
C LEU A 69 7.00 10.37 18.58
N LYS A 70 6.38 11.12 17.67
CA LYS A 70 5.38 10.65 16.70
C LYS A 70 5.87 10.76 15.27
N TYR A 71 6.73 11.73 14.98
CA TYR A 71 7.28 11.97 13.65
C TYR A 71 8.79 11.84 13.69
N LEU A 72 9.33 10.97 12.83
CA LEU A 72 10.76 10.79 12.66
C LEU A 72 11.14 10.90 11.19
N SER A 73 12.01 11.85 10.86
CA SER A 73 12.68 11.91 9.57
C SER A 73 14.16 11.57 9.70
N ILE A 74 14.58 10.54 8.98
CA ILE A 74 15.94 10.02 8.86
C ILE A 74 16.35 9.91 7.38
N SER A 75 15.83 10.83 6.57
CA SER A 75 16.05 10.85 5.13
C SER A 75 17.48 11.20 4.75
N GLN A 76 17.97 10.65 3.65
CA GLN A 76 19.34 10.86 3.14
C GLN A 76 20.43 10.58 4.20
N CYS A 77 20.16 9.62 5.07
CA CYS A 77 21.18 9.05 5.94
C CYS A 77 21.96 7.95 5.19
N ARG A 78 22.75 7.15 5.90
CA ARG A 78 23.54 6.03 5.33
C ARG A 78 23.03 4.68 5.83
N LEU A 79 21.74 4.58 6.13
CA LEU A 79 21.14 3.36 6.64
C LEU A 79 21.05 2.33 5.52
N LYS A 80 21.50 1.10 5.82
CA LYS A 80 21.41 -0.03 4.90
C LYS A 80 20.34 -1.04 5.30
N ASN A 81 20.04 -1.10 6.60
CA ASN A 81 18.98 -1.94 7.14
C ASN A 81 18.09 -1.13 8.09
N ILE A 82 16.82 -1.49 8.15
CA ILE A 82 15.89 -1.07 9.20
C ILE A 82 15.94 -2.19 10.25
N GLU A 83 16.56 -1.92 11.39
CA GLU A 83 16.69 -2.87 12.51
C GLU A 83 15.96 -2.27 13.72
N ILE A 84 14.64 -2.20 13.61
CA ILE A 84 13.79 -1.62 14.65
C ILE A 84 13.62 -2.66 15.76
N GLY A 85 14.13 -2.36 16.96
CA GLY A 85 13.76 -3.11 18.16
C GLY A 85 12.36 -2.72 18.67
N ASP A 86 11.87 -3.37 19.72
CA ASP A 86 10.53 -3.19 20.33
C ASP A 86 10.30 -1.84 21.04
N ASP A 87 10.98 -0.77 20.65
CA ASP A 87 11.24 0.36 21.54
C ASP A 87 10.74 1.73 21.04
N PHE A 88 10.00 1.77 19.93
CA PHE A 88 9.43 3.00 19.35
C PHE A 88 7.89 2.95 19.31
N PRO A 89 7.22 3.01 20.48
CA PRO A 89 5.81 2.66 20.60
C PRO A 89 4.85 3.62 19.89
N HIS A 90 5.26 4.87 19.62
CA HIS A 90 4.35 5.94 19.22
C HIS A 90 4.70 6.62 17.90
N ILE A 91 5.63 6.06 17.12
CA ILE A 91 5.96 6.61 15.80
C ILE A 91 4.77 6.41 14.86
N GLU A 92 4.12 7.51 14.50
CA GLU A 92 2.99 7.56 13.56
C GLU A 92 3.45 7.84 12.13
N THR A 93 4.54 8.60 11.96
CA THR A 93 5.10 8.98 10.66
C THR A 93 6.61 8.76 10.62
N LEU A 94 7.05 7.97 9.64
CA LEU A 94 8.45 7.71 9.36
C LEU A 94 8.80 8.18 7.94
N VAL A 95 9.80 9.06 7.83
CA VAL A 95 10.35 9.51 6.56
C VAL A 95 11.80 9.05 6.48
N ALA A 96 12.07 8.06 5.62
CA ALA A 96 13.37 7.41 5.50
C ALA A 96 13.87 7.33 4.04
N ASP A 97 13.35 8.19 3.16
CA ASP A 97 13.79 8.31 1.76
C ASP A 97 15.29 8.65 1.63
N GLY A 98 15.95 8.17 0.58
CA GLY A 98 17.36 8.43 0.31
C GLY A 98 18.36 7.61 1.14
N ASN A 99 17.91 6.49 1.70
CA ASN A 99 18.76 5.46 2.32
C ASN A 99 18.99 4.27 1.36
N GLU A 100 19.71 3.24 1.80
CA GLU A 100 20.12 2.08 0.99
C GLU A 100 19.37 0.78 1.34
N PHE A 101 18.09 0.88 1.71
CA PHE A 101 17.27 -0.29 2.02
C PHE A 101 17.00 -1.13 0.78
N SER A 102 17.27 -2.44 0.90
CA SER A 102 17.32 -3.34 -0.27
C SER A 102 16.74 -4.72 -0.01
N LYS A 103 16.13 -4.96 1.16
CA LYS A 103 15.56 -6.27 1.49
C LYS A 103 14.20 -6.17 2.16
N TRP A 104 13.37 -7.20 2.01
CA TRP A 104 12.03 -7.23 2.62
C TRP A 104 12.03 -7.35 4.13
N GLU A 105 13.12 -7.81 4.73
CA GLU A 105 13.32 -7.85 6.18
C GLU A 105 13.27 -6.43 6.76
N ASP A 106 13.77 -5.42 6.03
CA ASP A 106 13.68 -4.02 6.44
C ASP A 106 12.21 -3.55 6.58
N ILE A 107 11.36 -4.01 5.66
CA ILE A 107 9.92 -3.73 5.70
C ILE A 107 9.23 -4.56 6.79
N GLN A 108 9.71 -5.78 7.04
CA GLN A 108 9.21 -6.62 8.11
C GLN A 108 9.46 -5.98 9.48
N ASP A 109 10.63 -5.38 9.70
CA ASP A 109 10.95 -4.73 10.98
C ASP A 109 10.08 -3.50 11.25
N LEU A 110 9.56 -2.83 10.20
CA LEU A 110 8.59 -1.75 10.35
C LEU A 110 7.23 -2.22 10.93
N THR A 111 6.92 -3.52 10.87
CA THR A 111 5.71 -4.07 11.50
C THR A 111 5.75 -4.00 13.03
N LEU A 112 6.94 -3.78 13.61
CA LEU A 112 7.14 -3.60 15.05
C LEU A 112 6.78 -2.18 15.53
N LEU A 113 6.43 -1.26 14.62
CA LEU A 113 5.92 0.07 14.96
C LEU A 113 4.38 0.03 14.98
N PRO A 114 3.73 -0.10 16.15
CA PRO A 114 2.29 -0.35 16.22
C PRO A 114 1.44 0.82 15.73
N ASP A 115 1.92 2.05 15.92
CA ASP A 115 1.21 3.28 15.58
C ASP A 115 1.53 3.81 14.17
N LEU A 116 2.39 3.12 13.40
CA LEU A 116 2.86 3.61 12.09
C LEU A 116 1.72 3.70 11.07
N LYS A 117 1.45 4.93 10.63
CA LYS A 117 0.37 5.27 9.69
C LYS A 117 0.90 5.84 8.39
N LYS A 118 2.02 6.56 8.43
CA LYS A 118 2.58 7.24 7.26
C LYS A 118 4.03 6.82 7.07
N LEU A 119 4.34 6.35 5.87
CA LEU A 119 5.68 5.94 5.49
C LEU A 119 6.09 6.64 4.21
N THR A 120 7.24 7.29 4.24
CA THR A 120 7.93 7.73 3.03
C THR A 120 9.24 6.98 2.95
N LEU A 121 9.31 6.06 2.01
CA LEU A 121 10.39 5.12 1.85
C LEU A 121 10.46 4.77 0.37
N ARG A 122 11.26 5.51 -0.39
CA ARG A 122 11.62 5.09 -1.75
C ARG A 122 12.55 3.89 -1.63
N CYS A 123 11.97 2.72 -1.39
CA CYS A 123 12.71 1.48 -1.29
C CYS A 123 13.23 1.10 -2.69
N LEU A 124 14.46 0.62 -2.75
CA LEU A 124 15.04 0.08 -3.99
C LEU A 124 14.69 -1.40 -4.18
N ILE A 125 13.81 -1.94 -3.32
CA ILE A 125 13.43 -3.34 -3.30
C ILE A 125 12.51 -3.60 -4.50
N PRO A 126 12.90 -4.47 -5.45
CA PRO A 126 12.04 -4.81 -6.57
C PRO A 126 10.82 -5.61 -6.11
N GLY A 127 9.72 -5.52 -6.86
CA GLY A 127 8.57 -6.40 -6.66
C GLY A 127 8.91 -7.89 -6.83
N GLU A 128 8.08 -8.75 -6.25
CA GLU A 128 8.26 -10.21 -6.26
C GLU A 128 7.08 -10.92 -6.91
N CYS A 129 7.35 -11.99 -7.67
CA CYS A 129 6.31 -12.83 -8.27
C CYS A 129 5.26 -12.06 -9.12
N GLY A 130 5.66 -10.92 -9.69
CA GLY A 130 4.78 -10.04 -10.46
C GLY A 130 3.89 -9.10 -9.60
N VAL A 131 4.06 -9.10 -8.28
CA VAL A 131 3.47 -8.13 -7.36
C VAL A 131 4.38 -6.92 -7.27
N ASP A 132 3.81 -5.72 -7.39
CA ASP A 132 4.57 -4.47 -7.31
C ASP A 132 5.12 -4.24 -5.89
N ASN A 133 6.24 -3.52 -5.77
CA ASN A 133 6.87 -3.26 -4.47
C ASN A 133 5.91 -2.51 -3.53
N ARG A 134 5.10 -1.58 -4.07
CA ARG A 134 4.10 -0.84 -3.30
C ARG A 134 3.04 -1.77 -2.72
N GLU A 135 2.53 -2.70 -3.52
CA GLU A 135 1.51 -3.66 -3.10
C GLU A 135 2.02 -4.58 -1.99
N ILE A 136 3.28 -5.00 -2.07
CA ILE A 136 3.91 -5.81 -1.01
C ILE A 136 4.05 -5.00 0.29
N VAL A 137 4.51 -3.74 0.23
CA VAL A 137 4.60 -2.87 1.42
C VAL A 137 3.23 -2.67 2.06
N ILE A 138 2.20 -2.38 1.26
CA ILE A 138 0.82 -2.21 1.74
C ILE A 138 0.31 -3.49 2.43
N SER A 139 0.64 -4.65 1.86
CA SER A 139 0.22 -5.96 2.38
C SER A 139 0.89 -6.32 3.70
N LYS A 140 2.15 -5.91 3.89
CA LYS A 140 2.93 -6.10 5.12
C LYS A 140 2.52 -5.16 6.25
N LEU A 141 2.27 -3.88 5.94
CA LEU A 141 1.99 -2.82 6.91
C LEU A 141 0.48 -2.55 7.02
N GLU A 142 -0.18 -3.26 7.94
CA GLU A 142 -1.64 -3.28 8.08
C GLU A 142 -2.27 -1.91 8.42
N ASN A 143 -1.60 -1.09 9.22
CA ASN A 143 -2.11 0.18 9.74
C ASN A 143 -1.73 1.40 8.87
N LEU A 144 -1.01 1.16 7.76
CA LEU A 144 -0.52 2.22 6.89
C LEU A 144 -1.68 2.89 6.14
N VAL A 145 -1.77 4.21 6.20
CA VAL A 145 -2.79 5.01 5.50
C VAL A 145 -2.21 5.83 4.36
N GLU A 146 -0.91 6.11 4.39
CA GLU A 146 -0.20 6.89 3.38
C GLU A 146 1.18 6.27 3.12
N LEU A 147 1.50 6.03 1.85
CA LEU A 147 2.79 5.52 1.41
C LEU A 147 3.33 6.41 0.29
N ASP A 148 4.54 6.94 0.47
CA ASP A 148 5.22 7.86 -0.46
C ASP A 148 4.34 9.04 -0.89
N HIS A 149 3.72 9.68 0.10
CA HIS A 149 2.83 10.83 -0.08
C HIS A 149 1.57 10.53 -0.89
N CYS A 150 1.22 9.25 -1.06
CA CYS A 150 -0.01 8.80 -1.70
C CYS A 150 -0.87 8.05 -0.69
N ASP A 151 -2.10 8.54 -0.47
CA ASP A 151 -3.09 7.88 0.36
C ASP A 151 -3.40 6.47 -0.16
N ILE A 152 -3.53 5.51 0.77
CA ILE A 152 -3.88 4.13 0.46
C ILE A 152 -5.40 4.00 0.59
N SER A 153 -6.08 3.79 -0.53
CA SER A 153 -7.53 3.58 -0.49
C SER A 153 -7.88 2.17 0.05
N PRO A 154 -9.07 1.98 0.66
CA PRO A 154 -9.52 0.64 1.08
C PRO A 154 -9.54 -0.38 -0.06
N ILE A 155 -9.81 0.07 -1.29
CA ILE A 155 -9.85 -0.77 -2.49
C ILE A 155 -8.43 -1.18 -2.89
N GLU A 156 -7.48 -0.23 -2.93
CA GLU A 156 -6.06 -0.50 -3.20
C GLU A 156 -5.50 -1.50 -2.19
N ARG A 157 -5.73 -1.28 -0.89
CA ARG A 157 -5.31 -2.20 0.17
C ARG A 157 -5.86 -3.61 -0.04
N LYS A 158 -7.16 -3.73 -0.27
CA LYS A 158 -7.79 -5.04 -0.50
C LYS A 158 -7.19 -5.74 -1.74
N ASN A 159 -6.95 -5.00 -2.81
CA ASN A 159 -6.36 -5.55 -4.03
C ASN A 159 -4.91 -5.99 -3.83
N ALA A 160 -4.09 -5.15 -3.18
CA ALA A 160 -2.70 -5.46 -2.86
C ALA A 160 -2.60 -6.73 -2.00
N GLU A 161 -3.38 -6.82 -0.92
CA GLU A 161 -3.39 -7.98 -0.02
C GLU A 161 -3.83 -9.27 -0.72
N ARG A 162 -4.80 -9.19 -1.64
CA ARG A 162 -5.21 -10.34 -2.47
C ARG A 162 -4.13 -10.76 -3.45
N GLN A 163 -3.52 -9.82 -4.18
CA GLN A 163 -2.44 -10.12 -5.10
C GLN A 163 -1.23 -10.72 -4.38
N PHE A 164 -0.91 -10.22 -3.18
CA PHE A 164 0.12 -10.81 -2.33
C PHE A 164 -0.19 -12.28 -2.00
N LEU A 165 -1.42 -12.61 -1.57
CA LEU A 165 -1.81 -14.00 -1.31
C LEU A 165 -1.74 -14.89 -2.56
N ILE A 166 -2.26 -14.41 -3.69
CA ILE A 166 -2.32 -15.16 -4.96
C ILE A 166 -0.93 -15.42 -5.54
N ARG A 167 -0.04 -14.43 -5.47
CA ARG A 167 1.28 -14.52 -6.13
C ARG A 167 2.38 -14.99 -5.21
N ILE A 168 2.43 -14.49 -3.98
CA ILE A 168 3.48 -14.82 -3.01
C ILE A 168 3.03 -15.98 -2.10
N GLY A 169 1.77 -15.98 -1.64
CA GLY A 169 1.23 -17.05 -0.79
C GLY A 169 1.20 -18.44 -1.44
N PHE A 170 1.15 -18.52 -2.77
CA PHE A 170 1.23 -19.80 -3.52
C PHE A 170 2.65 -20.26 -3.81
N MET A 171 3.68 -19.44 -3.56
CA MET A 171 5.06 -19.90 -3.75
C MET A 171 5.37 -21.04 -2.80
N ARG A 172 6.09 -22.04 -3.30
CA ARG A 172 6.55 -23.19 -2.50
C ARG A 172 8.05 -23.39 -2.77
N PRO A 173 8.92 -23.20 -1.75
CA PRO A 173 8.61 -22.71 -0.41
C PRO A 173 8.22 -21.22 -0.40
N ILE A 174 7.40 -20.81 0.57
CA ILE A 174 7.18 -19.38 0.86
C ILE A 174 8.47 -18.86 1.53
N ALA A 175 8.92 -17.66 1.19
CA ALA A 175 10.06 -17.05 1.87
C ALA A 175 9.70 -16.73 3.33
N GLU A 176 10.63 -16.96 4.25
CA GLU A 176 10.40 -16.80 5.70
C GLU A 176 9.87 -15.41 6.07
N VAL A 177 10.40 -14.37 5.40
CA VAL A 177 9.98 -12.98 5.55
C VAL A 177 8.49 -12.74 5.24
N HIS A 178 7.81 -13.65 4.53
CA HIS A 178 6.40 -13.51 4.16
C HIS A 178 5.46 -14.43 4.96
N HIS A 179 5.96 -15.39 5.74
CA HIS A 179 5.13 -16.39 6.42
C HIS A 179 4.02 -15.78 7.28
N LYS A 180 4.37 -14.84 8.16
CA LYS A 180 3.41 -14.19 9.07
C LYS A 180 2.35 -13.39 8.32
N ASP A 181 2.74 -12.72 7.23
CA ASP A 181 1.80 -11.95 6.43
C ASP A 181 0.84 -12.86 5.67
N VAL A 182 1.34 -13.97 5.10
CA VAL A 182 0.49 -14.96 4.42
C VAL A 182 -0.51 -15.54 5.41
N GLU A 183 -0.09 -15.95 6.61
CA GLU A 183 -0.97 -16.48 7.64
C GLU A 183 -2.04 -15.45 8.04
N ARG A 184 -1.63 -14.24 8.41
CA ARG A 184 -2.53 -13.14 8.78
C ARG A 184 -3.54 -12.84 7.68
N LEU A 185 -3.07 -12.68 6.44
CA LEU A 185 -3.93 -12.30 5.31
C LEU A 185 -4.86 -13.44 4.90
N SER A 186 -4.44 -14.70 5.02
CA SER A 186 -5.29 -15.85 4.72
C SER A 186 -6.50 -15.89 5.65
N VAL A 187 -6.29 -15.65 6.95
CA VAL A 187 -7.39 -15.51 7.91
C VAL A 187 -8.26 -14.29 7.61
N LYS A 188 -7.64 -13.14 7.29
CA LYS A 188 -8.36 -11.89 7.02
C LYS A 188 -9.28 -11.96 5.79
N HIS A 189 -8.85 -12.66 4.74
CA HIS A 189 -9.58 -12.75 3.47
C HIS A 189 -10.34 -14.06 3.27
N ASP A 190 -10.38 -14.93 4.28
CA ASP A 190 -10.95 -16.29 4.20
C ASP A 190 -10.39 -17.07 2.99
N PHE A 191 -9.06 -17.04 2.86
CA PHE A 191 -8.33 -17.56 1.71
C PHE A 191 -7.70 -18.92 2.04
N CYS A 192 -7.98 -19.93 1.23
CA CYS A 192 -7.48 -21.30 1.41
C CYS A 192 -6.53 -21.72 0.28
N PHE A 193 -5.36 -22.25 0.64
CA PHE A 193 -4.44 -22.85 -0.31
C PHE A 193 -4.81 -24.33 -0.54
N GLY A 194 -5.31 -24.67 -1.74
CA GLY A 194 -5.63 -26.05 -2.08
C GLY A 194 -4.39 -26.97 -2.03
N GLU A 195 -4.58 -28.25 -1.65
CA GLU A 195 -3.51 -29.23 -1.40
C GLU A 195 -2.61 -29.52 -2.64
N ASN A 196 -3.04 -29.14 -3.85
CA ASN A 196 -2.33 -29.42 -5.11
C ASN A 196 -1.77 -28.18 -5.83
N GLY A 197 -1.73 -27.00 -5.20
CA GLY A 197 -1.25 -25.77 -5.86
C GLY A 197 -2.14 -25.25 -6.99
N SER A 198 -3.28 -25.90 -7.24
CA SER A 198 -4.38 -25.33 -8.00
C SER A 198 -5.21 -24.47 -7.06
N ALA A 199 -5.14 -23.15 -7.23
CA ALA A 199 -6.20 -22.29 -6.74
C ALA A 199 -7.50 -22.73 -7.43
N GLU A 200 -8.50 -23.20 -6.68
CA GLU A 200 -9.87 -23.10 -7.16
C GLU A 200 -10.25 -21.62 -7.08
N GLU A 201 -9.70 -20.84 -8.00
CA GLU A 201 -10.13 -19.48 -8.26
C GLU A 201 -11.40 -19.56 -9.10
N SER A 202 -12.48 -18.91 -8.64
CA SER A 202 -13.41 -18.31 -9.57
C SER A 202 -12.59 -17.34 -10.41
N SER A 203 -12.22 -17.73 -11.64
CA SER A 203 -11.38 -16.98 -12.58
C SER A 203 -11.38 -15.47 -12.28
N ASP A 204 -10.22 -14.92 -11.91
CA ASP A 204 -9.97 -13.48 -11.65
C ASP A 204 -10.49 -12.57 -12.78
N PHE A 205 -10.76 -13.18 -13.94
CA PHE A 205 -11.38 -12.59 -15.08
C PHE A 205 -12.80 -13.12 -15.28
N ILE A 206 -13.73 -12.20 -15.53
CA ILE A 206 -15.04 -12.53 -16.07
C ILE A 206 -15.02 -12.27 -17.57
N THR A 207 -15.42 -13.28 -18.34
CA THR A 207 -15.69 -13.09 -19.76
C THR A 207 -17.05 -12.42 -19.90
N ILE A 208 -17.06 -11.29 -20.60
CA ILE A 208 -18.27 -10.53 -20.87
C ILE A 208 -18.53 -10.56 -22.37
N ARG A 209 -19.80 -10.72 -22.71
CA ARG A 209 -20.28 -10.62 -24.08
C ARG A 209 -20.87 -9.24 -24.35
N PHE A 210 -20.47 -8.61 -25.44
CA PHE A 210 -20.87 -7.26 -25.84
C PHE A 210 -21.59 -7.34 -27.17
N GLN A 211 -22.58 -6.47 -27.37
CA GLN A 211 -23.24 -6.29 -28.65
C GLN A 211 -23.06 -4.84 -29.12
N TYR A 212 -22.61 -4.68 -30.36
CA TYR A 212 -22.48 -3.39 -31.04
C TYR A 212 -23.15 -3.48 -32.40
N GLY A 213 -24.31 -2.82 -32.54
CA GLY A 213 -25.23 -3.07 -33.66
C GLY A 213 -25.58 -4.57 -33.75
N ASP A 214 -25.35 -5.18 -34.91
CA ASP A 214 -25.61 -6.60 -35.16
C ASP A 214 -24.43 -7.55 -34.80
N LYS A 215 -23.33 -7.01 -34.26
CA LYS A 215 -22.10 -7.77 -34.01
C LYS A 215 -21.93 -8.10 -32.53
N TRP A 216 -21.43 -9.32 -32.28
CA TRP A 216 -21.17 -9.86 -30.96
C TRP A 216 -19.67 -10.04 -30.71
N PHE A 217 -19.21 -9.67 -29.52
CA PHE A 217 -17.80 -9.79 -29.10
C PHE A 217 -17.71 -10.34 -27.69
N GLU A 218 -16.70 -11.16 -27.42
CA GLU A 218 -16.40 -11.67 -26.08
C GLU A 218 -15.03 -11.20 -25.65
N LYS A 219 -14.93 -10.75 -24.40
CA LYS A 219 -13.65 -10.32 -23.84
C LYS A 219 -13.60 -10.55 -22.34
N ALA A 220 -12.47 -11.06 -21.88
CA ALA A 220 -12.16 -11.25 -20.48
C ALA A 220 -11.71 -9.93 -19.84
N PHE A 221 -12.29 -9.59 -18.70
CA PHE A 221 -11.94 -8.41 -17.90
C PHE A 221 -11.71 -8.81 -16.44
N PRO A 222 -10.78 -8.14 -15.72
CA PRO A 222 -10.62 -8.35 -14.30
C PRO A 222 -11.95 -8.12 -13.57
N GLN A 223 -12.32 -8.99 -12.63
CA GLN A 223 -13.56 -8.85 -11.86
C GLN A 223 -13.59 -7.58 -10.98
N SER A 224 -12.42 -6.99 -10.71
CA SER A 224 -12.26 -5.71 -9.99
C SER A 224 -12.49 -4.47 -10.88
N MET A 225 -12.68 -4.63 -12.19
CA MET A 225 -12.94 -3.52 -13.09
C MET A 225 -14.38 -3.00 -12.92
N GLU A 226 -14.57 -1.69 -13.09
CA GLU A 226 -15.90 -1.07 -13.16
C GLU A 226 -16.52 -1.32 -14.54
N LEU A 227 -17.84 -1.53 -14.58
CA LEU A 227 -18.61 -1.77 -15.80
C LEU A 227 -18.39 -0.69 -16.87
N MET A 228 -18.38 0.58 -16.47
CA MET A 228 -18.11 1.72 -17.36
C MET A 228 -16.72 1.63 -18.00
N ARG A 229 -15.69 1.20 -17.26
CA ARG A 229 -14.32 1.09 -17.79
C ARG A 229 -14.23 -0.04 -18.81
N ALA A 230 -14.82 -1.19 -18.50
CA ALA A 230 -14.89 -2.33 -19.42
C ALA A 230 -15.62 -1.92 -20.72
N ALA A 231 -16.80 -1.31 -20.60
CA ALA A 231 -17.58 -0.85 -21.75
C ALA A 231 -16.86 0.23 -22.57
N THR A 232 -16.19 1.19 -21.91
CA THR A 232 -15.41 2.25 -22.60
C THR A 232 -14.25 1.66 -23.40
N LEU A 233 -13.55 0.65 -22.85
CA LEU A 233 -12.47 -0.04 -23.56
C LEU A 233 -13.00 -0.77 -24.80
N VAL A 234 -14.10 -1.52 -24.67
CA VAL A 234 -14.73 -2.20 -25.81
C VAL A 234 -15.23 -1.19 -26.84
N CYS A 235 -15.90 -0.12 -26.40
CA CYS A 235 -16.40 0.95 -27.26
C CYS A 235 -15.27 1.54 -28.12
N ARG A 236 -14.09 1.78 -27.54
CA ARG A 236 -12.91 2.25 -28.28
C ARG A 236 -12.39 1.23 -29.28
N ILE A 237 -12.39 -0.07 -28.93
CA ILE A 237 -11.96 -1.16 -29.81
C ILE A 237 -12.85 -1.27 -31.05
N VAL A 238 -14.16 -1.10 -30.89
CA VAL A 238 -15.14 -1.18 -31.99
C VAL A 238 -15.31 0.13 -32.75
N GLY A 239 -14.62 1.21 -32.33
CA GLY A 239 -14.71 2.53 -32.96
C GLY A 239 -15.99 3.31 -32.64
N GLY A 240 -16.71 2.95 -31.58
CA GLY A 240 -17.96 3.58 -31.15
C GLY A 240 -17.76 4.82 -30.26
N ASN A 241 -18.85 5.50 -29.92
CA ASN A 241 -18.85 6.70 -29.07
C ASN A 241 -19.09 6.34 -27.58
N PRO A 242 -18.12 6.59 -26.67
CA PRO A 242 -18.25 6.20 -25.27
C PRO A 242 -19.29 7.00 -24.46
N ARG A 243 -19.91 8.04 -25.05
CA ARG A 243 -20.95 8.84 -24.41
C ARG A 243 -22.38 8.29 -24.59
N GLY A 244 -22.58 7.30 -25.47
CA GLY A 244 -23.88 6.68 -25.79
C GLY A 244 -24.11 5.29 -25.18
N ILE A 245 -23.26 4.85 -24.25
CA ILE A 245 -23.29 3.48 -23.74
C ILE A 245 -24.49 3.29 -22.80
N THR A 246 -25.30 2.26 -23.07
CA THR A 246 -26.39 1.82 -22.18
C THR A 246 -26.02 0.51 -21.51
N TYR A 247 -26.21 0.43 -20.19
CA TYR A 247 -25.76 -0.70 -19.37
C TYR A 247 -26.93 -1.55 -18.93
N TYR A 248 -27.00 -2.80 -19.37
CA TYR A 248 -27.98 -3.77 -18.88
C TYR A 248 -27.42 -5.19 -18.76
N ILE A 249 -28.15 -6.04 -18.04
CA ILE A 249 -27.90 -7.49 -17.95
C ILE A 249 -29.10 -8.20 -18.53
N ARG A 250 -28.84 -9.25 -19.31
CA ARG A 250 -29.89 -10.11 -19.86
C ARG A 250 -29.82 -11.47 -19.19
N SER A 251 -30.75 -11.75 -18.28
CA SER A 251 -30.80 -13.05 -17.61
C SER A 251 -31.54 -14.06 -18.49
N ASN A 252 -30.83 -15.08 -19.00
CA ASN A 252 -31.46 -16.24 -19.65
C ASN A 252 -32.03 -17.19 -18.57
N ASN A 253 -33.17 -16.83 -17.97
CA ASN A 253 -33.86 -17.70 -17.01
C ASN A 253 -34.69 -18.83 -17.68
N GLY A 254 -34.40 -19.20 -18.93
CA GLY A 254 -35.12 -20.28 -19.64
C GLY A 254 -36.60 -19.98 -19.90
N ILE A 255 -37.01 -18.71 -19.86
CA ILE A 255 -38.35 -18.24 -20.24
C ILE A 255 -38.17 -17.45 -21.54
N ASP A 256 -39.08 -17.62 -22.49
CA ASP A 256 -39.07 -17.05 -23.86
C ASP A 256 -39.11 -15.50 -23.95
N ASP A 257 -38.82 -14.78 -22.86
CA ASP A 257 -38.72 -13.32 -22.85
C ASP A 257 -37.55 -12.84 -21.95
N PRO A 258 -36.43 -12.38 -22.53
CA PRO A 258 -35.26 -11.94 -21.76
C PRO A 258 -35.57 -10.66 -20.97
N GLN A 259 -35.46 -10.71 -19.64
CA GLN A 259 -35.55 -9.49 -18.81
C GLN A 259 -34.26 -8.68 -18.88
N GLU A 260 -34.39 -7.39 -19.25
CA GLU A 260 -33.31 -6.41 -19.26
C GLU A 260 -33.28 -5.67 -17.93
N ILE A 261 -32.20 -5.84 -17.17
CA ILE A 261 -32.00 -5.17 -15.89
C ILE A 261 -30.98 -4.05 -16.11
N THR A 262 -31.39 -2.79 -15.96
CA THR A 262 -30.47 -1.64 -16.02
C THR A 262 -29.45 -1.70 -14.88
N VAL A 263 -28.17 -1.50 -15.20
CA VAL A 263 -27.08 -1.54 -14.22
C VAL A 263 -26.45 -0.16 -14.08
N GLN A 264 -26.03 0.18 -12.85
CA GLN A 264 -25.27 1.40 -12.64
C GLN A 264 -23.88 1.31 -13.30
N PRO A 265 -23.39 2.36 -13.97
CA PRO A 265 -22.09 2.34 -14.66
C PRO A 265 -20.90 2.02 -13.75
N TYR A 266 -21.00 2.35 -12.47
CA TYR A 266 -19.94 2.19 -11.46
C TYR A 266 -19.96 0.83 -10.76
N THR A 267 -20.87 -0.06 -11.15
CA THR A 267 -20.94 -1.42 -10.61
C THR A 267 -19.67 -2.20 -10.96
N LEU A 268 -19.07 -2.86 -9.97
CA LEU A 268 -17.92 -3.74 -10.18
C LEU A 268 -18.35 -5.00 -10.93
N LEU A 269 -17.52 -5.49 -11.84
CA LEU A 269 -17.84 -6.70 -12.61
C LEU A 269 -18.04 -7.94 -11.71
N SER A 270 -17.32 -8.04 -10.60
CA SER A 270 -17.48 -9.07 -9.55
C SER A 270 -18.88 -9.08 -8.90
N SER A 271 -19.61 -7.97 -8.93
CA SER A 271 -20.94 -7.88 -8.31
C SER A 271 -22.08 -8.25 -9.28
N LEU A 272 -21.75 -8.60 -10.52
CA LEU A 272 -22.71 -9.04 -11.53
C LEU A 272 -22.95 -10.54 -11.30
N THR A 273 -24.06 -10.87 -10.63
CA THR A 273 -24.39 -12.23 -10.16
C THR A 273 -24.84 -13.19 -11.26
N PHE A 274 -24.91 -12.74 -12.50
CA PHE A 274 -25.35 -13.53 -13.63
C PHE A 274 -24.10 -14.06 -14.32
N GLY A 275 -23.93 -15.39 -14.37
CA GLY A 275 -22.74 -16.06 -14.88
C GLY A 275 -22.25 -15.61 -16.27
N PRO A 276 -21.11 -16.13 -16.75
CA PRO A 276 -20.37 -15.62 -17.91
C PRO A 276 -21.17 -15.49 -19.23
N ASP A 277 -22.35 -16.13 -19.32
CA ASP A 277 -23.20 -16.13 -20.51
C ASP A 277 -24.27 -15.01 -20.56
N ASN A 278 -24.41 -14.18 -19.51
CA ASN A 278 -25.63 -13.37 -19.30
C ASN A 278 -25.42 -11.83 -19.27
N LEU A 279 -24.20 -11.33 -19.37
CA LEU A 279 -23.98 -9.88 -19.41
C LEU A 279 -24.05 -9.38 -20.85
N LEU A 280 -24.96 -8.45 -21.16
CA LEU A 280 -25.16 -7.85 -22.48
C LEU A 280 -25.03 -6.33 -22.37
N ILE A 281 -23.88 -5.78 -22.75
CA ILE A 281 -23.68 -4.33 -22.79
C ILE A 281 -23.89 -3.88 -24.23
N MET A 282 -24.88 -3.01 -24.47
CA MET A 282 -25.06 -2.37 -25.78
C MET A 282 -24.54 -0.96 -25.83
N VAL A 283 -23.76 -0.75 -26.88
CA VAL A 283 -23.16 0.52 -27.24
C VAL A 283 -23.91 0.98 -28.48
N ASP A 284 -24.75 2.01 -28.35
CA ASP A 284 -25.35 2.73 -29.47
C ASP A 284 -24.38 3.79 -30.02
#